data_AF-A0A0K6HBX6-F1
#
_entry.id   AF-A0A0K6HBX6-F1
#
_cell.length_a   1.000
_cell.length_b   1.000
_cell.length_c   1.000
_cell.angle_alpha   90.00
_cell.angle_beta   90.00
_cell.angle_gamma   90.00
#
_symmetry.space_group_name_H-M   'P 1'
#
loop_
_entity.id
_entity.type
_entity.pdbx_description
1 polymer ?
#
loop_
_entity_poly.entity_id
_entity_poly.type
_entity_poly.pdbx_seq_one_letter_code
_entity_poly.pdbx_strand_id
1 'polypeptide(L)'
;MFQRQSIHIRTFSRAYCRGQGMTEYIIIVALIAVAAIGVYSMLGKTVRGQVAGIASEITGQSSADQLTSARAAARRAQTMGRQDVNLGNYDEVTDSEN
;
A
#
# COMPACT_ATOMS: atom_id res chain seq x y z
N MET A 1 -30.86 -67.58 16.81
CA MET A 1 -31.77 -66.73 16.01
C MET A 1 -31.22 -65.30 16.08
N PHE A 2 -30.51 -64.86 15.03
CA PHE A 2 -29.77 -63.59 15.01
C PHE A 2 -30.53 -62.57 14.16
N GLN A 3 -31.01 -61.49 14.76
CA GLN A 3 -31.71 -60.43 14.04
C GLN A 3 -30.72 -59.29 13.74
N ARG A 4 -30.36 -59.17 12.47
CA ARG A 4 -29.43 -58.16 11.94
C ARG A 4 -30.21 -56.84 11.78
N GLN A 5 -29.84 -55.79 12.51
CA GLN A 5 -30.44 -54.46 12.33
C GLN A 5 -29.69 -53.69 11.23
N SER A 6 -30.43 -53.24 10.22
CA SER A 6 -29.93 -52.52 9.05
C SER A 6 -29.76 -51.04 9.34
N ILE A 7 -28.55 -50.52 9.10
CA ILE A 7 -28.21 -49.10 9.24
C ILE A 7 -28.69 -48.35 7.99
N HIS A 8 -29.66 -47.44 8.14
CA HIS A 8 -30.12 -46.54 7.08
C HIS A 8 -29.34 -45.22 7.13
N ILE A 9 -28.37 -45.06 6.23
CA ILE A 9 -27.65 -43.80 6.02
C ILE A 9 -28.57 -42.88 5.21
N ARG A 10 -29.08 -41.81 5.84
CA ARG A 10 -29.84 -40.76 5.16
C ARG A 10 -28.88 -39.72 4.59
N THR A 11 -28.69 -39.71 3.27
CA THR A 11 -27.97 -38.64 2.57
C THR A 11 -28.83 -37.38 2.58
N PHE A 12 -28.36 -36.31 3.24
CA PHE A 12 -29.01 -35.00 3.19
C PHE A 12 -28.75 -34.34 1.84
N SER A 13 -29.70 -34.44 0.90
CA SER A 13 -29.71 -33.58 -0.28
C SER A 13 -30.03 -32.15 0.17
N ARG A 14 -29.06 -31.23 0.07
CA ARG A 14 -29.26 -29.80 0.34
C ARG A 14 -30.19 -29.23 -0.74
N ALA A 15 -31.48 -29.13 -0.42
CA ALA A 15 -32.45 -28.45 -1.27
C ALA A 15 -32.11 -26.96 -1.31
N TYR A 16 -31.72 -26.45 -2.49
CA TYR A 16 -31.56 -25.01 -2.71
C TYR A 16 -32.94 -24.35 -2.61
N CYS A 17 -33.25 -23.76 -1.44
CA CYS A 17 -34.42 -22.89 -1.29
C CYS A 17 -34.29 -21.74 -2.30
N ARG A 18 -35.35 -21.47 -3.09
CA ARG A 18 -35.37 -20.51 -4.21
C ARG A 18 -35.24 -19.01 -3.82
N GLY A 19 -34.63 -18.73 -2.67
CA GLY A 19 -34.19 -17.42 -2.20
C GLY A 19 -32.91 -17.46 -1.36
N GLN A 20 -32.38 -18.64 -1.02
CA GLN A 20 -31.15 -18.80 -0.25
C GLN A 20 -29.91 -18.40 -1.08
N GLY A 21 -29.94 -18.61 -2.40
CA GLY A 21 -28.84 -18.19 -3.29
C GLY A 21 -28.82 -16.68 -3.59
N MET A 22 -29.97 -15.99 -3.48
CA MET A 22 -30.06 -14.56 -3.78
C MET A 22 -29.37 -13.70 -2.71
N THR A 23 -29.57 -14.05 -1.44
CA THR A 23 -28.91 -13.33 -0.33
C THR A 23 -27.41 -13.60 -0.31
N GLU A 24 -26.98 -14.85 -0.54
CA GLU A 24 -25.56 -15.20 -0.66
C GLU A 24 -24.88 -14.41 -1.79
N TYR A 25 -25.52 -14.31 -2.95
CA TYR A 25 -25.01 -13.50 -4.07
C TYR A 25 -24.89 -12.02 -3.71
N ILE A 26 -25.91 -11.42 -3.09
CA ILE A 26 -25.90 -10.01 -2.69
C ILE A 26 -24.75 -9.73 -1.72
N ILE A 27 -24.52 -10.63 -0.74
CA ILE A 27 -23.43 -10.47 0.22
C ILE A 27 -22.06 -10.57 -0.48
N ILE A 28 -21.85 -11.56 -1.34
CA ILE A 28 -20.57 -11.71 -2.06
C ILE A 28 -20.31 -10.51 -2.97
N VAL A 29 -21.32 -10.02 -3.70
CA VAL A 29 -21.19 -8.84 -4.55
C VAL A 29 -20.86 -7.59 -3.72
N ALA A 30 -21.51 -7.40 -2.57
CA ALA A 30 -21.22 -6.28 -1.67
C ALA A 30 -19.77 -6.32 -1.17
N LEU A 31 -19.25 -7.50 -0.81
CA LEU A 31 -17.86 -7.66 -0.38
C LEU A 31 -16.85 -7.33 -1.49
N ILE A 32 -17.11 -7.81 -2.72
CA ILE A 32 -16.25 -7.52 -3.88
C ILE A 32 -16.27 -6.01 -4.20
N ALA A 33 -17.43 -5.36 -4.15
CA ALA A 33 -17.56 -3.93 -4.43
C ALA A 33 -16.74 -3.08 -3.44
N VAL A 34 -16.82 -3.38 -2.13
CA VAL A 34 -16.04 -2.68 -1.11
C VAL A 34 -14.54 -2.91 -1.30
N ALA A 35 -14.13 -4.15 -1.57
CA ALA A 35 -12.73 -4.47 -1.85
C ALA A 35 -12.20 -3.73 -3.10
N ALA A 36 -13.02 -3.67 -4.17
CA ALA A 36 -12.67 -2.99 -5.41
C ALA A 36 -12.42 -1.49 -5.19
N ILE A 37 -13.24 -0.79 -4.41
CA ILE A 37 -13.02 0.63 -4.08
C ILE A 37 -11.63 0.84 -3.46
N GLY A 38 -11.22 -0.03 -2.53
CA GLY A 38 -9.90 0.00 -1.90
C GLY A 38 -8.76 -0.25 -2.88
N VAL A 39 -8.87 -1.32 -3.68
CA VAL A 39 -7.84 -1.70 -4.67
C VAL A 39 -7.70 -0.63 -5.76
N TYR A 40 -8.79 -0.10 -6.31
CA TYR A 40 -8.74 0.97 -7.30
C TYR A 40 -8.12 2.25 -6.75
N SER A 41 -8.38 2.58 -5.48
CA SER A 41 -7.79 3.74 -4.82
C SER A 41 -6.28 3.58 -4.63
N MET A 42 -5.82 2.39 -4.22
CA MET A 42 -4.39 2.12 -4.03
C MET A 42 -3.66 1.99 -5.37
N LEU A 43 -4.21 1.21 -6.31
CA LEU A 43 -3.66 1.03 -7.65
C LEU A 43 -3.58 2.36 -8.40
N GLY A 44 -4.61 3.21 -8.32
CA GLY A 44 -4.61 4.52 -8.96
C GLY A 44 -3.51 5.44 -8.42
N LYS A 45 -3.22 5.40 -7.12
CA LYS A 45 -2.11 6.14 -6.50
C LYS A 45 -0.75 5.59 -6.95
N THR A 46 -0.58 4.27 -6.95
CA THR A 46 0.68 3.62 -7.37
C THR A 46 0.97 3.85 -8.85
N VAL A 47 -0.02 3.63 -9.73
CA VAL A 47 0.12 3.88 -11.16
C VAL A 47 0.41 5.34 -11.42
N ARG A 48 -0.31 6.28 -10.78
CA ARG A 48 -0.02 7.71 -10.91
C ARG A 48 1.39 8.06 -10.42
N GLY A 49 1.85 7.48 -9.31
CA GLY A 49 3.20 7.71 -8.79
C GLY A 49 4.29 7.21 -9.75
N GLN A 50 4.11 6.01 -10.31
CA GLN A 50 5.04 5.45 -11.31
C GLN A 50 5.01 6.22 -12.62
N VAL A 51 3.82 6.57 -13.11
CA VAL A 51 3.67 7.38 -14.33
C VAL A 51 4.21 8.80 -14.11
N ALA A 52 4.06 9.39 -12.92
CA ALA A 52 4.68 10.66 -12.59
C ALA A 52 6.21 10.56 -12.59
N GLY A 53 6.77 9.48 -12.02
CA GLY A 53 8.22 9.21 -12.07
C GLY A 53 8.72 9.09 -13.52
N ILE A 54 8.06 8.28 -14.34
CA ILE A 54 8.39 8.11 -15.76
C ILE A 54 8.20 9.42 -16.54
N ALA A 55 7.11 10.15 -16.30
CA ALA A 55 6.85 11.43 -16.96
C ALA A 55 7.89 12.47 -16.59
N SER A 56 8.28 12.56 -15.33
CA SER A 56 9.33 13.48 -14.89
C SER A 56 10.74 13.08 -15.35
N GLU A 57 10.96 11.80 -15.64
CA GLU A 57 12.18 11.30 -16.28
C GLU A 57 12.18 11.58 -17.79
N ILE A 58 11.03 11.40 -18.46
CA ILE A 58 10.81 11.76 -19.88
C ILE A 58 10.95 13.27 -20.11
N THR A 59 10.44 14.11 -19.20
CA THR A 59 10.56 15.57 -19.32
C THR A 59 11.91 16.09 -18.80
N GLY A 60 12.78 15.23 -18.28
CA GLY A 60 14.09 15.59 -17.72
C GLY A 60 14.05 16.43 -16.44
N GLN A 61 12.85 16.73 -15.92
CA GLN A 61 12.61 17.71 -14.86
C GLN A 61 12.95 17.14 -13.46
N SER A 62 12.59 15.88 -13.18
CA SER A 62 12.87 15.27 -11.86
C SER A 62 14.37 15.13 -11.62
N SER A 63 15.14 14.78 -12.65
CA SER A 63 16.59 14.71 -12.53
C SER A 63 17.20 16.06 -12.14
N ALA A 64 16.70 17.21 -12.63
CA ALA A 64 17.26 18.52 -12.30
C ALA A 64 16.91 18.98 -10.87
N ASP A 65 15.65 18.82 -10.45
CA ASP A 65 15.18 19.25 -9.13
C ASP A 65 15.68 18.32 -8.01
N GLN A 66 15.67 17.00 -8.26
CA GLN A 66 16.22 16.01 -7.34
C GLN A 66 17.74 16.13 -7.25
N LEU A 67 18.44 16.38 -8.36
CA LEU A 67 19.89 16.62 -8.36
C LEU A 67 20.25 17.95 -7.69
N THR A 68 19.42 18.99 -7.82
CA THR A 68 19.62 20.27 -7.12
C THR A 68 19.45 20.08 -5.62
N SER A 69 18.40 19.37 -5.19
CA SER A 69 18.18 19.04 -3.79
C SER A 69 19.28 18.15 -3.22
N ALA A 70 19.71 17.13 -3.98
CA ALA A 70 20.82 16.26 -3.61
C ALA A 70 22.16 17.02 -3.52
N ARG A 71 22.42 17.95 -4.45
CA ARG A 71 23.61 18.82 -4.41
C ARG A 71 23.55 19.79 -3.23
N ALA A 72 22.38 20.34 -2.91
CA ALA A 72 22.20 21.21 -1.74
C ALA A 72 22.47 20.43 -0.43
N ALA A 73 21.89 19.23 -0.29
CA ALA A 73 22.14 18.35 0.85
C ALA A 73 23.61 17.92 0.95
N ALA A 74 24.24 17.57 -0.17
CA ALA A 74 25.66 17.21 -0.21
C ALA A 74 26.56 18.39 0.20
N ARG A 75 26.25 19.61 -0.27
CA ARG A 75 26.97 20.83 0.14
C ARG A 75 26.80 21.09 1.64
N ARG A 76 25.59 20.97 2.17
CA ARG A 76 25.33 21.11 3.61
C ARG A 76 26.12 20.08 4.42
N ALA A 77 26.06 18.80 4.05
CA ALA A 77 26.83 17.76 4.71
C ALA A 77 28.34 18.01 4.64
N GLN A 78 28.84 18.56 3.54
CA GLN A 78 30.24 18.93 3.39
C GLN A 78 30.64 20.14 4.26
N THR A 79 29.74 21.11 4.45
CA THR A 79 29.95 22.25 5.37
C THR A 79 29.95 21.76 6.82
N MET A 80 28.96 20.95 7.20
CA MET A 80 28.83 20.37 8.53
C MET A 80 30.00 19.44 8.87
N GLY A 81 30.46 18.63 7.91
CA GLY A 81 31.63 17.77 8.09
C GLY A 81 32.97 18.50 8.13
N ARG A 82 33.01 19.78 7.73
CA ARG A 82 34.15 20.68 7.94
C ARG A 82 34.05 21.48 9.24
N GLN A 83 32.90 21.46 9.89
CA GLN A 83 32.65 22.16 11.14
C GLN A 83 32.84 21.15 12.27
N ASP A 84 33.87 21.32 13.09
CA ASP A 84 34.07 20.46 14.25
C ASP A 84 32.95 20.72 15.27
N VAL A 85 31.98 19.80 15.33
CA VAL A 85 30.85 19.88 16.26
C VAL A 85 31.29 19.37 17.63
N ASN A 86 31.67 20.30 18.49
CA ASN A 86 31.90 20.10 19.91
C ASN A 86 30.61 20.47 20.69
N LEU A 87 30.41 19.88 21.87
CA LEU A 87 29.37 20.26 22.84
C LEU A 87 29.30 21.77 23.12
N GLY A 88 30.41 22.50 22.96
CA GLY A 88 30.45 23.97 23.11
C GLY A 88 29.99 24.78 21.89
N ASN A 89 29.83 24.16 20.72
CA ASN A 89 29.48 24.82 19.44
C ASN A 89 28.20 24.23 18.81
N TYR A 90 27.48 23.37 19.54
CA TYR A 90 26.30 22.65 19.03
C TYR A 90 25.16 23.60 18.62
N ASP A 91 24.97 24.67 19.38
CA ASP A 91 23.90 25.64 19.15
C ASP A 91 24.19 26.49 17.90
N GLU A 92 25.44 26.92 17.68
CA GLU A 92 25.83 27.80 16.57
C GLU A 92 25.83 27.09 15.21
N VAL A 93 26.18 25.79 15.20
CA VAL A 93 26.10 24.94 14.01
C VAL A 93 24.65 24.68 13.62
N THR A 94 23.76 24.50 14.60
CA THR A 94 22.35 24.16 14.38
C THR A 94 21.49 25.39 14.05
N ASP A 95 21.78 26.57 14.62
CA ASP A 95 21.07 27.82 14.30
C ASP A 95 21.46 28.40 12.93
N SER A 96 22.60 27.98 12.37
CA SER A 96 23.01 28.37 11.00
C SER A 96 22.18 27.71 9.88
N GLU A 97 21.21 26.84 10.24
CA GLU A 97 20.26 26.20 9.32
C GLU A 97 18.95 26.99 9.06
N ASN A 98 18.75 28.17 9.67
CA ASN A 98 17.62 29.06 9.38
C ASN A 98 18.01 30.29 8.55
#